data_AF-A0A8C0Z7J8-F1
#
_entry.id   AF-A0A8C0Z7J8-F1
#
_cell.length_a   1.000
_cell.length_b   1.000
_cell.length_c   1.000
_cell.angle_alpha   90.00
_cell.angle_beta   90.00
_cell.angle_gamma   90.00
#
_symmetry.space_group_name_H-M   'P 1'
#
loop_
_entity.id
_entity.type
_entity.pdbx_description
1 polymer ?
#
loop_
_entity_poly.entity_id
_entity_poly.type
_entity_poly.pdbx_seq_one_letter_code
_entity_poly.pdbx_strand_id
1 'polypeptide(L)'
;LNIIFDLVKIHRNLTQDINDSIVNKNDQNLYQIFINYKERLVIYGQYCSQVEIAISCLDNISKTKEDVKLKLEECSKRANNGKFTLRDLLVVPMQRVLKYHLLLQMKMPILGLCFGFCIFWGDEQWLVKHTTDPMEKANLKLALDAMKDLAQYVNEVKRDNETLREIRQFQLSIENLNHSLLQYGRPQGDGEIRITTLDKRARQDRHIFLFDLAVIVCKRRGDNYEMKEIIDLQKYKITNNPTTDKENKKVNICC
;
A
#
# COMPACT_ATOMS: atom_id res chain seq x y z
N LEU A 1 -17.54 -0.62 -8.08
CA LEU A 1 -17.48 0.10 -9.39
C LEU A 1 -17.81 1.60 -9.30
N ASN A 2 -18.28 2.16 -8.18
CA ASN A 2 -18.65 3.59 -8.12
C ASN A 2 -17.55 4.54 -7.62
N ILE A 3 -16.35 4.02 -7.27
CA ILE A 3 -15.28 4.81 -6.64
C ILE A 3 -14.89 6.04 -7.48
N ILE A 4 -14.82 5.92 -8.81
CA ILE A 4 -14.51 7.05 -9.68
C ILE A 4 -15.61 8.11 -9.64
N PHE A 5 -16.89 7.70 -9.64
CA PHE A 5 -18.02 8.63 -9.52
C PHE A 5 -18.04 9.31 -8.14
N ASP A 6 -17.75 8.56 -7.08
CA ASP A 6 -17.66 9.07 -5.72
C ASP A 6 -16.50 10.07 -5.59
N LEU A 7 -15.33 9.76 -6.16
CA LEU A 7 -14.19 10.68 -6.26
C LEU A 7 -14.57 11.96 -7.00
N VAL A 8 -15.25 11.87 -8.14
CA VAL A 8 -15.71 13.05 -8.89
C VAL A 8 -16.65 13.90 -8.05
N LYS A 9 -17.60 13.29 -7.33
CA LYS A 9 -18.53 13.99 -6.45
C LYS A 9 -17.79 14.70 -5.30
N ILE A 10 -16.84 14.01 -4.66
CA ILE A 10 -16.03 14.58 -3.58
C ILE A 10 -15.21 15.78 -4.08
N HIS A 11 -14.54 15.65 -5.23
CA HIS A 11 -13.71 16.75 -5.77
C HIS A 11 -14.53 17.92 -6.30
N ARG A 12 -15.75 17.69 -6.81
CA ARG A 12 -16.66 18.79 -7.18
C ARG A 12 -17.04 19.61 -5.95
N ASN A 13 -17.47 18.94 -4.88
CA ASN A 13 -17.83 19.61 -3.64
C ASN A 13 -16.62 20.31 -3.01
N LEU A 14 -15.45 19.67 -3.00
CA LEU A 14 -14.21 20.27 -2.50
C LEU A 14 -13.84 21.55 -3.28
N THR A 15 -13.96 21.51 -4.61
CA THR A 15 -13.64 22.68 -5.45
C THR A 15 -14.62 23.82 -5.19
N GLN A 16 -15.91 23.50 -5.00
CA GLN A 16 -16.92 24.48 -4.65
C GLN A 16 -16.64 25.12 -3.29
N ASP A 17 -16.39 24.32 -2.25
CA ASP A 17 -16.11 24.82 -0.90
C ASP A 17 -14.83 25.67 -0.85
N ILE A 18 -13.80 25.27 -1.62
CA ILE A 18 -12.57 26.07 -1.76
C ILE A 18 -12.86 27.42 -2.43
N ASN A 19 -13.59 27.42 -3.55
CA ASN A 19 -13.95 28.65 -4.25
C ASN A 19 -14.79 29.58 -3.36
N ASP A 20 -15.77 29.03 -2.63
CA ASP A 20 -16.62 29.79 -1.72
C ASP A 20 -15.81 30.38 -0.56
N SER A 21 -14.79 29.68 -0.08
CA SER A 21 -13.88 30.19 0.95
C SER A 21 -12.96 31.29 0.42
N ILE A 22 -12.46 31.18 -0.81
CA ILE A 22 -11.62 32.21 -1.44
C ILE A 22 -12.42 33.49 -1.65
N VAL A 23 -13.66 33.37 -2.15
CA VAL A 23 -14.51 34.52 -2.48
C VAL A 23 -15.09 35.19 -1.23
N ASN A 24 -15.53 34.42 -0.23
CA ASN A 24 -16.31 34.97 0.89
C ASN A 24 -15.53 35.12 2.21
N LYS A 25 -14.38 34.46 2.37
CA LYS A 25 -13.69 34.35 3.68
C LYS A 25 -12.19 34.65 3.65
N ASN A 26 -11.67 35.28 2.60
CA ASN A 26 -10.26 35.68 2.46
C ASN A 26 -9.26 34.56 2.82
N ASP A 27 -9.50 33.33 2.36
CA ASP A 27 -8.63 32.16 2.56
C ASP A 27 -8.40 31.66 4.00
N GLN A 28 -8.89 32.36 5.02
CA GLN A 28 -8.57 32.04 6.43
C GLN A 28 -9.12 30.67 6.88
N ASN A 29 -10.14 30.12 6.22
CA ASN A 29 -10.77 28.85 6.60
C ASN A 29 -10.40 27.67 5.70
N LEU A 30 -9.43 27.84 4.79
CA LEU A 30 -9.01 26.77 3.87
C LEU A 30 -8.52 25.52 4.62
N TYR A 31 -7.77 25.71 5.71
CA TYR A 31 -7.25 24.61 6.52
C TYR A 31 -8.38 23.69 7.04
N GLN A 32 -9.50 24.28 7.46
CA GLN A 32 -10.64 23.54 8.02
C GLN A 32 -11.37 22.71 6.95
N ILE A 33 -11.42 23.21 5.72
CA ILE A 33 -11.95 22.45 4.58
C ILE A 33 -11.10 21.20 4.35
N PHE A 34 -9.77 21.32 4.29
CA PHE A 34 -8.91 20.15 4.09
C PHE A 34 -9.03 19.11 5.22
N ILE A 35 -9.14 19.56 6.48
CA ILE A 35 -9.36 18.67 7.62
C ILE A 35 -10.70 17.92 7.49
N ASN A 36 -11.78 18.63 7.18
CA ASN A 36 -13.12 18.03 7.02
C ASN A 36 -13.19 17.05 5.84
N TYR A 37 -12.41 17.28 4.78
CA TYR A 37 -12.36 16.39 3.63
C TYR A 37 -11.41 15.19 3.81
N LYS A 38 -10.56 15.16 4.85
CA LYS A 38 -9.65 14.02 5.13
C LYS A 38 -10.41 12.68 5.14
N GLU A 39 -11.49 12.58 5.92
CA GLU A 39 -12.29 11.36 6.04
C GLU A 39 -12.96 10.97 4.71
N ARG A 40 -13.41 11.95 3.94
CA ARG A 40 -14.03 11.72 2.63
C ARG A 40 -13.01 11.21 1.60
N LEU A 41 -11.76 11.64 1.72
CA LEU A 41 -10.67 11.25 0.82
C LEU A 41 -10.10 9.86 1.14
N VAL A 42 -10.49 9.20 2.23
CA VAL A 42 -10.07 7.82 2.58
C VAL A 42 -10.38 6.81 1.46
N ILE A 43 -11.39 7.09 0.63
CA ILE A 43 -11.75 6.27 -0.54
C ILE A 43 -10.58 6.10 -1.54
N TYR A 44 -9.60 7.01 -1.51
CA TYR A 44 -8.36 6.87 -2.28
C TYR A 44 -7.56 5.61 -1.94
N GLY A 45 -7.62 5.10 -0.71
CA GLY A 45 -6.96 3.85 -0.34
C GLY A 45 -7.47 2.67 -1.16
N GLN A 46 -8.78 2.59 -1.36
CA GLN A 46 -9.41 1.56 -2.20
C GLN A 46 -9.13 1.76 -3.68
N TYR A 47 -9.07 3.02 -4.14
CA TYR A 47 -8.72 3.32 -5.53
C TYR A 47 -7.28 2.90 -5.85
N CYS A 48 -6.31 3.34 -5.03
CA CYS A 48 -4.89 3.10 -5.24
C CYS A 48 -4.50 1.62 -5.11
N SER A 49 -5.20 0.83 -4.29
CA SER A 49 -4.96 -0.61 -4.20
C SER A 49 -5.45 -1.40 -5.40
N GLN A 50 -6.45 -0.88 -6.13
CA GLN A 50 -7.08 -1.59 -7.26
C GLN A 50 -6.67 -1.06 -8.63
N VAL A 51 -6.17 0.18 -8.72
CA VAL A 51 -5.89 0.85 -10.01
C VAL A 51 -4.85 0.10 -10.85
N GLU A 52 -3.81 -0.48 -10.25
CA GLU A 52 -2.79 -1.26 -10.96
C GLU A 52 -3.39 -2.52 -11.59
N ILE A 53 -4.27 -3.21 -10.86
CA ILE A 53 -4.99 -4.40 -11.34
C ILE A 53 -5.96 -4.01 -12.45
N ALA A 54 -6.69 -2.89 -12.28
CA ALA A 54 -7.62 -2.38 -13.29
C ALA A 54 -6.89 -2.01 -14.60
N ILE A 55 -5.71 -1.38 -14.51
CA ILE A 55 -4.87 -1.05 -15.66
C ILE A 55 -4.37 -2.32 -16.34
N SER A 56 -3.86 -3.30 -15.59
CA SER A 56 -3.39 -4.57 -16.17
C SER A 56 -4.53 -5.34 -16.85
N CYS A 57 -5.72 -5.34 -16.24
CA CYS A 57 -6.93 -5.92 -16.83
C CYS A 57 -7.33 -5.19 -18.12
N LEU A 58 -7.30 -3.85 -18.12
CA LEU A 58 -7.55 -3.03 -19.31
C LEU A 58 -6.57 -3.34 -20.44
N ASP A 59 -5.28 -3.48 -20.14
CA ASP A 59 -4.26 -3.84 -21.14
C ASP A 59 -4.53 -5.22 -21.73
N ASN A 60 -4.85 -6.20 -20.89
CA ASN A 60 -5.15 -7.57 -21.33
C ASN A 60 -6.39 -7.59 -22.22
N ILE A 61 -7.47 -6.91 -21.82
CA ILE A 61 -8.69 -6.81 -22.63
C ILE A 61 -8.38 -6.09 -23.96
N SER A 62 -7.62 -5.01 -23.93
CA SER A 62 -7.25 -4.27 -25.15
C SER A 62 -6.38 -5.08 -26.11
N LYS A 63 -5.62 -6.08 -25.62
CA LYS A 63 -4.83 -7.00 -26.45
C LYS A 63 -5.68 -8.13 -27.02
N THR A 64 -6.66 -8.63 -26.26
CA THR A 64 -7.49 -9.77 -26.68
C THR A 64 -8.68 -9.34 -27.55
N LYS A 65 -9.21 -8.13 -27.35
CA LYS A 65 -10.45 -7.64 -27.94
C LYS A 65 -10.21 -6.36 -28.74
N GLU A 66 -10.06 -6.50 -30.05
CA GLU A 66 -9.79 -5.38 -30.97
C GLU A 66 -10.96 -4.39 -31.04
N ASP A 67 -12.21 -4.85 -30.90
CA ASP A 67 -13.41 -4.02 -30.82
C ASP A 67 -13.37 -3.05 -29.63
N VAL A 68 -12.92 -3.54 -28.47
CA VAL A 68 -12.74 -2.71 -27.26
C VAL A 68 -11.62 -1.71 -27.47
N LYS A 69 -10.49 -2.13 -28.06
CA LYS A 69 -9.36 -1.24 -28.35
C LYS A 69 -9.75 -0.09 -29.27
N LEU A 70 -10.44 -0.37 -30.39
CA LEU A 70 -10.93 0.67 -31.30
C LEU A 70 -11.88 1.64 -30.60
N LYS A 71 -12.75 1.13 -29.71
CA LYS A 71 -13.65 1.99 -28.93
C LYS A 71 -12.89 2.88 -27.93
N LEU A 72 -11.82 2.38 -27.32
CA LEU A 72 -10.96 3.17 -26.43
C LEU A 72 -10.26 4.30 -27.20
N GLU A 73 -9.78 4.03 -28.41
CA GLU A 73 -9.17 5.05 -29.28
C GLU A 73 -10.19 6.12 -29.71
N GLU A 74 -11.42 5.71 -30.06
CA GLU A 74 -12.52 6.64 -30.38
C GLU A 74 -12.84 7.54 -29.18
N CYS A 75 -12.98 6.96 -27.99
CA CYS A 75 -13.23 7.69 -26.75
C CYS A 75 -12.10 8.68 -26.43
N SER A 76 -10.84 8.27 -26.62
CA SER A 76 -9.67 9.13 -26.44
C SER A 76 -9.68 10.32 -27.42
N LYS A 77 -9.95 10.07 -28.70
CA LYS A 77 -10.10 11.13 -29.72
C LYS A 77 -11.22 12.10 -29.36
N ARG A 78 -12.38 11.59 -28.93
CA ARG A 78 -13.54 12.43 -28.56
C ARG A 78 -13.31 13.26 -27.30
N ALA A 79 -12.60 12.72 -26.31
CA ALA A 79 -12.44 13.37 -25.02
C ALA A 79 -11.29 14.38 -24.96
N ASN A 80 -10.18 14.11 -25.66
CA ASN A 80 -8.95 14.90 -25.52
C ASN A 80 -8.12 15.00 -26.83
N ASN A 81 -8.73 14.76 -27.98
CA ASN A 81 -8.08 14.68 -29.30
C ASN A 81 -6.97 13.61 -29.38
N GLY A 82 -7.06 12.54 -28.59
CA GLY A 82 -6.10 11.44 -28.63
C GLY A 82 -4.81 11.70 -27.85
N LYS A 83 -4.75 12.77 -27.06
CA LYS A 83 -3.55 13.16 -26.29
C LYS A 83 -3.28 12.26 -25.09
N PHE A 84 -4.33 11.72 -24.46
CA PHE A 84 -4.20 10.87 -23.27
C PHE A 84 -5.07 9.63 -23.42
N THR A 85 -4.49 8.46 -23.15
CA THR A 85 -5.23 7.20 -23.15
C THR A 85 -6.03 7.03 -21.86
N LEU A 86 -7.00 6.10 -21.85
CA LEU A 86 -7.73 5.78 -20.62
C LEU A 86 -6.79 5.33 -19.49
N ARG A 87 -5.70 4.63 -19.83
CA ARG A 87 -4.64 4.25 -18.90
C ARG A 87 -4.01 5.48 -18.23
N ASP A 88 -3.64 6.48 -19.03
CA ASP A 88 -3.02 7.71 -18.52
C ASP A 88 -3.98 8.48 -17.61
N LEU A 89 -5.27 8.46 -17.93
CA LEU A 89 -6.29 9.12 -17.11
C LEU A 89 -6.54 8.41 -15.77
N LEU A 90 -6.43 7.08 -15.73
CA LEU A 90 -6.62 6.30 -14.49
C LEU A 90 -5.50 6.50 -13.47
N VAL A 91 -4.30 6.93 -13.86
CA VAL A 91 -3.25 7.24 -12.88
C VAL A 91 -3.42 8.64 -12.28
N VAL A 92 -4.15 9.56 -12.94
CA VAL A 92 -4.28 10.96 -12.51
C VAL A 92 -4.83 11.12 -11.08
N PRO A 93 -5.89 10.40 -10.63
CA PRO A 93 -6.39 10.58 -9.28
C PRO A 93 -5.34 10.20 -8.22
N MET A 94 -4.53 9.17 -8.46
CA MET A 94 -3.42 8.79 -7.59
C MET A 94 -2.32 9.87 -7.57
N GLN A 95 -2.03 10.49 -8.71
CA GLN A 95 -1.08 11.62 -8.77
C GLN A 95 -1.63 12.86 -8.04
N ARG A 96 -2.95 13.05 -8.01
CA ARG A 96 -3.59 14.24 -7.42
C ARG A 96 -3.65 14.18 -5.89
N VAL A 97 -3.94 13.02 -5.29
CA VAL A 97 -4.04 12.90 -3.83
C VAL A 97 -2.70 13.22 -3.14
N LEU A 98 -1.60 12.80 -3.77
CA LEU A 98 -0.22 13.07 -3.33
C LEU A 98 0.27 14.49 -3.66
N LYS A 99 -0.58 15.33 -4.25
CA LYS A 99 -0.26 16.73 -4.50
C LYS A 99 -0.94 17.68 -3.52
N TYR A 100 -1.93 17.25 -2.74
CA TYR A 100 -2.61 18.16 -1.80
C TYR A 100 -1.68 18.64 -0.68
N HIS A 101 -0.88 17.74 -0.10
CA HIS A 101 0.15 18.13 0.85
C HIS A 101 1.20 19.03 0.17
N LEU A 102 1.59 18.74 -1.08
CA LEU A 102 2.51 19.57 -1.87
C LEU A 102 1.94 20.92 -2.27
N LEU A 103 0.62 21.08 -2.46
CA LEU A 103 -0.03 22.33 -2.81
C LEU A 103 -0.22 23.24 -1.59
N LEU A 104 -0.55 22.62 -0.44
CA LEU A 104 -0.47 23.29 0.87
C LEU A 104 0.98 23.68 1.19
N GLN A 105 1.95 22.91 0.70
CA GLN A 105 3.36 23.30 0.64
C GLN A 105 3.55 24.44 -0.40
N MET A 106 3.13 24.32 -1.66
CA MET A 106 3.55 25.18 -2.78
C MET A 106 3.11 26.66 -2.78
N LYS A 107 2.57 27.22 -1.70
CA LYS A 107 2.72 28.67 -1.44
C LYS A 107 4.20 29.10 -1.19
N MET A 108 5.17 28.21 -1.33
CA MET A 108 6.51 28.58 -1.81
C MET A 108 7.11 27.67 -2.89
N PRO A 109 8.12 28.16 -3.64
CA PRO A 109 8.62 27.52 -4.84
C PRO A 109 9.71 26.50 -4.50
N ILE A 110 9.67 25.33 -5.14
CA ILE A 110 10.65 24.90 -6.15
C ILE A 110 10.38 23.44 -6.54
N LEU A 111 10.67 23.20 -7.82
CA LEU A 111 10.53 22.02 -8.65
C LEU A 111 11.17 20.73 -8.11
N GLY A 112 10.60 19.64 -8.61
CA GLY A 112 11.39 18.64 -9.35
C GLY A 112 12.01 17.56 -8.51
N LEU A 113 11.77 16.31 -8.91
CA LEU A 113 12.29 15.07 -8.31
C LEU A 113 11.54 14.68 -7.03
N CYS A 114 10.49 13.89 -7.22
CA CYS A 114 10.50 12.49 -6.79
C CYS A 114 9.08 11.96 -6.54
N PHE A 115 8.54 11.30 -7.56
CA PHE A 115 7.33 10.48 -7.49
C PHE A 115 7.44 9.27 -6.52
N GLY A 116 8.61 9.01 -5.95
CA GLY A 116 8.84 7.94 -4.95
C GLY A 116 9.59 8.35 -3.68
N PHE A 117 9.97 9.62 -3.50
CA PHE A 117 10.81 10.08 -2.36
C PHE A 117 10.05 11.02 -1.41
N CYS A 118 8.94 11.62 -1.84
CA CYS A 118 8.08 12.41 -0.95
C CYS A 118 7.38 11.59 0.15
N ILE A 119 7.39 10.26 0.06
CA ILE A 119 6.86 9.40 1.13
C ILE A 119 7.86 9.26 2.29
N PHE A 120 9.15 9.56 2.07
CA PHE A 120 10.21 9.26 3.05
C PHE A 120 10.91 10.48 3.67
N TRP A 121 10.77 11.67 3.08
CA TRP A 121 11.45 12.85 3.61
C TRP A 121 10.53 13.64 4.55
N GLY A 122 10.61 13.28 5.83
CA GLY A 122 10.15 14.11 6.93
C GLY A 122 11.01 15.38 7.02
N ASP A 123 10.69 16.40 6.23
CA ASP A 123 11.19 17.76 6.46
C ASP A 123 10.05 18.65 6.97
N GLU A 124 9.94 18.69 8.30
CA GLU A 124 9.07 19.61 9.06
C GLU A 124 9.50 21.08 8.97
N GLN A 125 10.67 21.40 8.40
CA GLN A 125 11.30 22.71 8.61
C GLN A 125 10.95 23.80 7.59
N TRP A 126 10.21 23.50 6.54
CA TRP A 126 10.06 24.48 5.46
C TRP A 126 8.89 25.47 5.72
N LEU A 127 7.83 25.08 6.44
CA LEU A 127 6.61 25.88 6.66
C LEU A 127 6.84 27.19 7.44
N VAL A 128 8.04 27.36 7.99
CA VAL A 128 8.40 28.41 8.94
C VAL A 128 8.76 29.74 8.27
N LYS A 129 9.04 29.78 6.96
CA LYS A 129 9.66 30.96 6.35
C LYS A 129 8.72 31.98 5.67
N HIS A 130 7.46 31.66 5.37
CA HIS A 130 6.63 32.52 4.49
C HIS A 130 5.25 32.93 5.03
N THR A 131 4.84 32.49 6.22
CA THR A 131 3.63 32.98 6.90
C THR A 131 4.04 33.78 8.12
N THR A 132 3.72 35.07 8.14
CA THR A 132 4.08 36.03 9.20
C THR A 132 3.19 35.93 10.45
N ASP A 133 2.02 35.29 10.34
CA ASP A 133 1.09 35.08 11.48
C ASP A 133 1.26 33.69 12.13
N PRO A 134 1.61 33.62 13.43
CA PRO A 134 1.70 32.37 14.19
C PRO A 134 0.40 31.53 14.20
N MET A 135 -0.77 32.16 14.19
CA MET A 135 -2.07 31.48 14.23
C MET A 135 -2.38 30.78 12.91
N GLU A 136 -2.23 31.49 11.79
CA GLU A 136 -2.40 30.91 10.46
C GLU A 136 -1.40 29.77 10.22
N LYS A 137 -0.16 29.91 10.70
CA LYS A 137 0.85 28.86 10.63
C LYS A 137 0.45 27.59 11.40
N ALA A 138 -0.10 27.72 12.61
CA ALA A 138 -0.57 26.56 13.38
C ALA A 138 -1.73 25.85 12.67
N ASN A 139 -2.68 26.60 12.12
CA ASN A 139 -3.82 26.08 11.38
C ASN A 139 -3.40 25.36 10.09
N LEU A 140 -2.45 25.93 9.33
CA LEU A 140 -1.89 25.29 8.13
C LEU A 140 -1.09 24.03 8.47
N LYS A 141 -0.38 24.00 9.60
CA LYS A 141 0.31 22.80 10.07
C LYS A 141 -0.67 21.65 10.32
N LEU A 142 -1.79 21.92 11.00
CA LEU A 142 -2.84 20.91 11.24
C LEU A 142 -3.42 20.34 9.95
N ALA A 143 -3.70 21.18 8.95
CA ALA A 143 -4.18 20.71 7.65
C ALA A 143 -3.11 19.91 6.89
N LEU A 144 -1.84 20.31 6.98
CA LEU A 144 -0.73 19.56 6.38
C LEU A 144 -0.59 18.17 7.02
N ASP A 145 -0.60 18.10 8.34
CA ASP A 145 -0.48 16.83 9.07
C ASP A 145 -1.66 15.91 8.74
N ALA A 146 -2.88 16.46 8.66
CA ALA A 146 -4.05 15.73 8.19
C ALA A 146 -3.89 15.12 6.78
N MET A 147 -3.26 15.85 5.84
CA MET A 147 -3.00 15.35 4.48
C MET A 147 -1.83 14.35 4.43
N LYS A 148 -0.81 14.51 5.29
CA LYS A 148 0.28 13.52 5.44
C LYS A 148 -0.25 12.19 5.97
N ASP A 149 -1.10 12.23 6.99
CA ASP A 149 -1.77 11.04 7.52
C ASP A 149 -2.55 10.29 6.43
N LEU A 150 -3.28 11.04 5.60
CA LEU A 150 -4.03 10.45 4.47
C LEU A 150 -3.08 9.77 3.48
N ALA A 151 -1.96 10.40 3.14
CA ALA A 151 -0.96 9.82 2.24
C ALA A 151 -0.35 8.53 2.84
N GLN A 152 -0.01 8.55 4.13
CA GLN A 152 0.49 7.38 4.85
C GLN A 152 -0.54 6.26 4.87
N TYR A 153 -1.82 6.56 5.16
CA TYR A 153 -2.90 5.60 5.10
C TYR A 153 -3.03 4.93 3.73
N VAL A 154 -3.01 5.71 2.64
CA VAL A 154 -3.08 5.17 1.27
C VAL A 154 -1.91 4.22 0.99
N ASN A 155 -0.70 4.55 1.48
CA ASN A 155 0.48 3.70 1.32
C ASN A 155 0.37 2.40 2.12
N GLU A 156 -0.08 2.45 3.36
CA GLU A 156 -0.30 1.25 4.18
C GLU A 156 -1.37 0.35 3.56
N VAL A 157 -2.49 0.90 3.09
CA VAL A 157 -3.53 0.12 2.40
C VAL A 157 -2.99 -0.52 1.12
N LYS A 158 -2.13 0.18 0.37
CA LYS A 158 -1.48 -0.41 -0.81
C LYS A 158 -0.55 -1.56 -0.42
N ARG A 159 0.29 -1.35 0.59
CA ARG A 159 1.22 -2.36 1.12
C ARG A 159 0.47 -3.59 1.63
N ASP A 160 -0.58 -3.40 2.41
CA ASP A 160 -1.43 -4.47 2.92
C ASP A 160 -2.07 -5.26 1.77
N ASN A 161 -2.53 -4.60 0.71
CA ASN A 161 -3.09 -5.30 -0.45
C ASN A 161 -2.05 -6.08 -1.26
N GLU A 162 -0.78 -5.65 -1.27
CA GLU A 162 0.32 -6.42 -1.85
C GLU A 162 0.65 -7.64 -1.00
N THR A 163 0.79 -7.45 0.32
CA THR A 163 0.96 -8.55 1.28
C THR A 163 -0.17 -9.57 1.19
N LEU A 164 -1.44 -9.15 1.10
CA LEU A 164 -2.56 -10.06 0.94
C LEU A 164 -2.50 -10.86 -0.37
N ARG A 165 -1.97 -10.28 -1.45
CA ARG A 165 -1.77 -10.98 -2.73
C ARG A 165 -0.69 -12.04 -2.60
N GLU A 166 0.43 -11.70 -1.96
CA GLU A 166 1.51 -12.63 -1.68
C GLU A 166 1.04 -13.80 -0.79
N ILE A 167 0.29 -13.50 0.29
CA ILE A 167 -0.31 -14.52 1.15
C ILE A 167 -1.22 -15.46 0.34
N ARG A 168 -2.07 -14.92 -0.54
CA ARG A 168 -2.92 -15.75 -1.41
C ARG A 168 -2.09 -16.64 -2.34
N GLN A 169 -0.98 -16.13 -2.86
CA GLN A 169 -0.08 -16.92 -3.69
C GLN A 169 0.56 -18.08 -2.90
N PHE A 170 0.98 -17.84 -1.65
CA PHE A 170 1.43 -18.90 -0.76
C PHE A 170 0.33 -19.92 -0.45
N GLN A 171 -0.91 -19.47 -0.23
CA GLN A 171 -2.04 -20.38 -0.01
C GLN A 171 -2.32 -21.29 -1.20
N LEU A 172 -2.09 -20.80 -2.43
CA LEU A 172 -2.29 -21.58 -3.65
C LEU A 172 -1.14 -22.57 -3.90
N SER A 173 0.09 -22.25 -3.47
CA SER A 173 1.26 -23.11 -3.68
C SER A 173 1.44 -24.18 -2.60
N ILE A 174 0.84 -23.99 -1.42
CA ILE A 174 0.97 -24.91 -0.28
C ILE A 174 -0.26 -25.85 -0.20
N GLU A 175 -0.03 -27.14 -0.40
CA GLU A 175 -0.99 -28.22 -0.22
C GLU A 175 -1.13 -28.60 1.28
N ASN A 176 -2.28 -29.18 1.65
CA ASN A 176 -2.63 -29.61 3.02
C ASN A 176 -2.71 -28.50 4.08
N LEU A 177 -2.98 -27.25 3.67
CA LEU A 177 -3.28 -26.16 4.60
C LEU A 177 -4.66 -26.36 5.26
N ASN A 178 -4.67 -26.57 6.58
CA ASN A 178 -5.92 -26.69 7.35
C ASN A 178 -6.55 -25.34 7.71
N HIS A 179 -5.78 -24.24 7.66
CA HIS A 179 -6.21 -22.91 8.08
C HIS A 179 -5.71 -21.82 7.12
N SER A 180 -6.36 -20.65 7.15
CA SER A 180 -5.94 -19.51 6.35
C SER A 180 -4.63 -18.90 6.85
N LEU A 181 -3.69 -18.61 5.95
CA LEU A 181 -2.40 -18.00 6.30
C LEU A 181 -2.55 -16.60 6.91
N LEU A 182 -3.68 -15.94 6.63
CA LEU A 182 -4.01 -14.61 7.15
C LEU A 182 -4.02 -14.55 8.68
N GLN A 183 -4.29 -15.67 9.37
CA GLN A 183 -4.34 -15.69 10.83
C GLN A 183 -2.94 -15.60 11.47
N TYR A 184 -1.88 -15.84 10.70
CA TYR A 184 -0.51 -15.84 11.19
C TYR A 184 0.20 -14.49 11.04
N GLY A 185 -0.46 -13.49 10.47
CA GLY A 185 0.07 -12.14 10.29
C GLY A 185 0.72 -11.91 8.93
N ARG A 186 1.67 -10.97 8.87
CA ARG A 186 2.42 -10.62 7.66
C ARG A 186 3.57 -11.63 7.44
N PRO A 187 3.86 -12.01 6.18
CA PRO A 187 5.03 -12.80 5.85
C PRO A 187 6.30 -11.94 6.08
N GLN A 188 7.29 -12.53 6.73
CA GLN A 188 8.60 -11.92 6.97
C GLN A 188 9.66 -12.43 5.99
N GLY A 189 9.40 -13.57 5.34
CA GLY A 189 10.24 -14.16 4.31
C GLY A 189 10.01 -15.67 4.18
N ASP A 190 10.57 -16.25 3.13
CA ASP A 190 10.56 -17.69 2.89
C ASP A 190 11.93 -18.17 2.41
N GLY A 191 12.22 -19.46 2.61
CA GLY A 191 13.52 -20.00 2.21
C GLY A 191 13.72 -21.49 2.52
N GLU A 192 14.71 -22.08 1.85
CA GLU A 192 15.11 -23.46 2.10
C GLU A 192 16.06 -23.53 3.30
N ILE A 193 15.73 -24.38 4.27
CA ILE A 193 16.53 -24.61 5.48
C ILE A 193 16.75 -26.09 5.74
N ARG A 194 17.80 -26.40 6.51
CA ARG A 194 18.08 -27.76 6.98
C ARG A 194 17.69 -27.89 8.44
N ILE A 195 16.59 -28.57 8.70
CA ILE A 195 16.08 -28.77 10.07
C ILE A 195 16.62 -30.09 10.62
N THR A 196 17.08 -30.06 11.87
CA THR A 196 17.38 -31.27 12.66
C THR A 196 16.50 -31.24 13.89
N THR A 197 15.58 -32.20 14.04
CA THR A 197 14.78 -32.34 15.26
C THR A 197 15.47 -33.26 16.25
N LEU A 198 15.24 -33.07 17.55
CA LEU A 198 15.85 -33.89 18.61
C LEU A 198 15.58 -35.39 18.42
N ASP A 199 14.44 -35.74 17.82
CA ASP A 199 14.02 -37.12 17.58
C ASP A 199 14.63 -37.76 16.31
N LYS A 200 15.14 -36.95 15.37
CA LYS A 200 15.69 -37.45 14.09
C LYS A 200 17.12 -36.95 13.91
N ARG A 201 18.09 -37.87 14.02
CA ARG A 201 19.52 -37.58 13.79
C ARG A 201 19.86 -37.15 12.35
N ALA A 202 18.94 -37.29 11.41
CA ALA A 202 19.15 -36.92 10.00
C ALA A 202 18.65 -35.49 9.72
N ARG A 203 19.53 -34.67 9.12
CA ARG A 203 19.19 -33.35 8.59
C ARG A 203 18.14 -33.50 7.48
N GLN A 204 17.07 -32.72 7.56
CA GLN A 204 16.00 -32.73 6.58
C GLN A 204 15.96 -31.39 5.84
N ASP A 205 16.09 -31.42 4.52
CA ASP A 205 15.87 -30.25 3.68
C ASP A 205 14.37 -29.91 3.66
N ARG A 206 14.02 -28.69 4.07
CA ARG A 206 12.65 -28.18 4.19
C ARG A 206 12.58 -26.76 3.67
N HIS A 207 11.42 -26.37 3.14
CA HIS A 207 11.13 -24.97 2.83
C HIS A 207 10.33 -24.39 3.99
N ILE A 208 10.65 -23.19 4.44
CA ILE A 208 9.88 -22.50 5.47
C ILE A 208 9.24 -21.23 4.93
N PHE A 209 8.05 -20.93 5.43
CA PHE A 209 7.41 -19.63 5.31
C PHE A 209 7.31 -19.02 6.70
N LEU A 210 7.99 -17.90 6.92
CA LEU A 210 8.00 -17.18 8.19
C LEU A 210 6.91 -16.11 8.18
N PHE A 211 6.03 -16.15 9.18
CA PHE A 211 5.02 -15.15 9.47
C PHE A 211 5.25 -14.55 10.86
N ASP A 212 4.59 -13.43 11.17
CA ASP A 212 4.67 -12.76 12.48
C ASP A 212 4.41 -13.69 13.67
N LEU A 213 3.43 -14.59 13.53
CA LEU A 213 2.96 -15.45 14.62
C LEU A 213 3.31 -16.93 14.44
N ALA A 214 3.74 -17.36 13.26
CA ALA A 214 4.04 -18.77 13.01
C ALA A 214 5.09 -19.00 11.92
N VAL A 215 5.76 -20.16 11.98
CA VAL A 215 6.59 -20.69 10.89
C VAL A 215 5.90 -21.89 10.30
N ILE A 216 5.73 -21.90 8.98
CA ILE A 216 5.13 -23.02 8.26
C ILE A 216 6.25 -23.80 7.60
N VAL A 217 6.42 -25.05 8.05
CA VAL A 217 7.43 -25.96 7.54
C VAL A 217 6.80 -26.82 6.46
N CYS A 218 7.35 -26.72 5.26
CA CYS A 218 6.91 -27.42 4.07
C CYS A 218 7.98 -28.36 3.53
N LYS A 219 7.54 -29.39 2.81
CA LYS A 219 8.38 -30.23 1.97
C LYS A 219 8.12 -29.86 0.51
N ARG A 220 9.17 -29.48 -0.22
CA ARG A 220 9.07 -29.16 -1.64
C ARG A 220 8.67 -30.40 -2.45
N ARG A 221 7.69 -30.27 -3.35
CA ARG A 221 7.18 -31.32 -4.24
C ARG A 221 7.03 -30.78 -5.66
N GLY A 222 8.15 -30.61 -6.36
CA GLY A 222 8.18 -29.93 -7.66
C GLY A 222 7.98 -28.43 -7.48
N ASP A 223 6.92 -27.90 -8.09
CA ASP A 223 6.52 -26.49 -8.01
C ASP A 223 5.59 -26.18 -6.83
N ASN A 224 5.05 -27.22 -6.18
CA ASN A 224 4.17 -27.09 -5.01
C ASN A 224 4.91 -27.41 -3.71
N TYR A 225 4.36 -26.93 -2.61
CA TYR A 225 4.84 -27.16 -1.25
C TYR A 225 3.85 -28.01 -0.49
N GLU A 226 4.29 -29.08 0.15
CA GLU A 226 3.44 -29.89 1.02
C GLU A 226 3.66 -29.47 2.47
N MET A 227 2.64 -28.92 3.12
CA MET A 227 2.73 -28.54 4.55
C MET A 227 2.99 -29.79 5.41
N LYS A 228 3.98 -29.70 6.30
CA LYS A 228 4.35 -30.76 7.25
C LYS A 228 4.07 -30.38 8.69
N GLU A 229 4.41 -29.15 9.07
CA GLU A 229 4.28 -28.68 10.45
C GLU A 229 4.05 -27.16 10.48
N ILE A 230 3.32 -26.69 11.49
CA ILE A 230 3.14 -25.27 11.80
C ILE A 230 3.67 -25.04 13.21
N ILE A 231 4.67 -24.17 13.31
CA ILE A 231 5.35 -23.82 14.56
C ILE A 231 4.81 -22.45 15.01
N ASP A 232 4.04 -22.44 16.09
CA ASP A 232 3.47 -21.22 16.69
C ASP A 232 4.52 -20.45 17.48
N LEU A 233 4.98 -19.31 16.96
CA LEU A 233 6.07 -18.51 17.53
C LEU A 233 5.76 -17.97 18.93
N GLN A 234 4.49 -17.87 19.32
CA GLN A 234 4.14 -17.44 20.68
C GLN A 234 4.61 -18.43 21.76
N LYS A 235 4.83 -19.70 21.38
CA LYS A 235 5.24 -20.77 22.29
C LYS A 235 6.74 -21.08 22.25
N TYR A 236 7.51 -20.43 21.37
CA TYR A 236 8.93 -20.71 21.17
C TYR A 236 9.81 -19.48 21.44
N LYS A 237 11.02 -19.71 21.94
CA LYS A 237 12.07 -18.69 22.07
C LYS A 237 13.22 -19.02 21.15
N ILE A 238 13.67 -18.04 20.38
CA ILE A 238 14.84 -18.15 19.51
C ILE A 238 16.10 -18.10 20.38
N THR A 239 17.03 -19.03 20.16
CA THR A 239 18.34 -19.06 20.85
C THR A 239 19.44 -19.34 19.84
N ASN A 240 20.52 -18.55 19.87
CA ASN A 240 21.63 -18.62 18.90
C ASN A 240 22.70 -19.70 19.23
N ASN A 241 22.51 -20.53 20.26
CA ASN A 241 23.54 -21.46 20.70
C ASN A 241 23.45 -22.82 19.97
N PRO A 242 24.44 -23.18 19.13
CA PRO A 242 24.53 -24.52 18.58
C PRO A 242 25.04 -25.47 19.67
N THR A 243 24.10 -26.18 20.30
CA THR A 243 24.29 -27.28 21.27
C THR A 243 24.84 -26.93 22.67
N THR A 244 24.01 -27.10 23.68
CA THR A 244 24.14 -28.07 24.79
C THR A 244 23.20 -27.62 25.90
N ASP A 245 21.92 -27.98 25.82
CA ASP A 245 21.18 -28.21 27.06
C ASP A 245 19.99 -29.12 26.77
N LYS A 246 20.05 -30.29 27.39
CA LYS A 246 18.94 -31.21 27.54
C LYS A 246 17.94 -30.52 28.47
N GLU A 247 17.01 -29.77 27.90
CA GLU A 247 15.62 -29.69 28.38
C GLU A 247 14.87 -28.60 27.61
N ASN A 248 13.64 -28.96 27.25
CA ASN A 248 12.59 -28.14 26.64
C ASN A 248 12.69 -27.89 25.13
N LYS A 249 11.57 -28.24 24.48
CA LYS A 249 11.23 -28.12 23.06
C LYS A 249 11.83 -26.87 22.41
N LYS A 250 13.00 -27.02 21.76
CA LYS A 250 13.65 -25.96 20.99
C LYS A 250 13.93 -26.48 19.58
N VAL A 251 13.43 -25.77 18.59
CA VAL A 251 13.73 -26.01 17.17
C VAL A 251 15.00 -25.23 16.84
N ASN A 252 16.07 -25.93 16.47
CA ASN A 252 17.30 -25.32 16.01
C ASN A 252 17.18 -25.04 14.51
N ILE A 253 17.21 -23.75 14.14
CA ILE A 253 17.36 -23.29 12.76
C ILE A 253 18.81 -22.82 12.61
N CYS A 254 19.62 -23.55 11.86
CA CYS A 254 20.95 -23.07 11.46
C CYS A 254 20.81 -22.27 10.17
N CYS A 255 21.25 -21.01 10.19
CA CYS A 255 21.56 -20.21 9.01
C CYS A 255 22.79 -20.77 8.29
#